data_AF-A0A952S419-F1
#
_entry.id   AF-A0A952S419-F1
#
_cell.length_a   1.000
_cell.length_b   1.000
_cell.length_c   1.000
_cell.angle_alpha   90.00
_cell.angle_beta   90.00
_cell.angle_gamma   90.00
#
_symmetry.space_group_name_H-M   'P 1'
#
loop_
_entity.id
_entity.type
_entity.pdbx_description
1 polymer ?
#
loop_
_entity_poly.entity_id
_entity_poly.type
_entity_poly.pdbx_seq_one_letter_code
_entity_poly.pdbx_strand_id
1 'polypeptide(L)'
;MMKIHIVGDGSFGSFLKKLLEQEFTISDDAPSVIMAVPVSAYDSVAARYSDRHLINVCSVQRPSMDMALRHTRNVTGIHPLFGSRTPADHRNSILTYTLAAESDVEPSFIQAEEDFLAAFEKLSRIIRDDPDGKSFTPDSHDRLMAKTHVAAVLAAKQMKVFVERAENIPDEFLPNSFRLMREFVKTLDDMPQGTIESIMANPYF
;
A
#
# COMPACT_ATOMS: atom_id res chain seq x y z
N MET A 1 -19.12 13.96 4.94
CA MET A 1 -18.16 13.11 4.22
C MET A 1 -16.82 13.84 4.24
N MET A 2 -15.74 13.19 4.68
CA MET A 2 -14.42 13.81 4.81
C MET A 2 -13.85 14.14 3.43
N LYS A 3 -13.11 15.25 3.31
CA LYS A 3 -12.36 15.59 2.08
C LYS A 3 -10.98 14.93 2.11
N ILE A 4 -10.57 14.31 1.01
CA ILE A 4 -9.21 13.77 0.81
C ILE A 4 -8.63 14.23 -0.53
N HIS A 5 -7.32 14.40 -0.56
CA HIS A 5 -6.54 14.59 -1.77
C HIS A 5 -5.76 13.31 -2.06
N ILE A 6 -5.66 12.89 -3.31
CA ILE A 6 -4.89 11.70 -3.70
C ILE A 6 -3.79 12.14 -4.67
N VAL A 7 -2.55 12.06 -4.21
CA VAL A 7 -1.37 12.36 -5.01
C VAL A 7 -0.91 11.07 -5.71
N GLY A 8 -0.87 11.11 -7.04
CA GLY A 8 -0.45 9.99 -7.87
C GLY A 8 -1.55 9.54 -8.82
N ASP A 9 -1.27 9.58 -10.13
CA ASP A 9 -2.20 9.16 -11.20
C ASP A 9 -1.82 7.80 -11.79
N GLY A 10 -0.92 7.07 -11.13
CA GLY A 10 -0.60 5.68 -11.47
C GLY A 10 -1.82 4.75 -11.30
N SER A 11 -1.64 3.47 -11.62
CA SER A 11 -2.74 2.50 -11.56
C SER A 11 -3.40 2.40 -10.18
N PHE A 12 -2.59 2.44 -9.10
CA PHE A 12 -3.11 2.37 -7.73
C PHE A 12 -3.83 3.66 -7.33
N GLY A 13 -3.27 4.84 -7.59
CA GLY A 13 -3.93 6.12 -7.31
C GLY A 13 -5.23 6.28 -8.08
N SER A 14 -5.27 5.91 -9.36
CA SER A 14 -6.48 5.89 -10.18
C SER A 14 -7.54 4.92 -9.66
N PHE A 15 -7.12 3.74 -9.17
CA PHE A 15 -8.01 2.79 -8.51
C PHE A 15 -8.56 3.35 -7.20
N LEU A 16 -7.71 3.92 -6.35
CA LEU A 16 -8.11 4.53 -5.09
C LEU A 16 -9.11 5.66 -5.29
N LYS A 17 -8.94 6.53 -6.30
CA LYS A 17 -9.91 7.58 -6.63
C LYS A 17 -11.33 7.02 -6.80
N LYS A 18 -11.48 6.02 -7.65
CA LYS A 18 -12.79 5.36 -7.90
C LYS A 18 -13.34 4.64 -6.67
N LEU A 19 -12.46 4.01 -5.87
CA LEU A 19 -12.87 3.27 -4.69
C LEU A 19 -13.34 4.21 -3.58
N LEU A 20 -12.57 5.26 -3.31
CA LEU A 20 -12.75 6.15 -2.17
C LEU A 20 -13.87 7.18 -2.38
N GLU A 21 -14.27 7.48 -3.62
CA GLU A 21 -15.45 8.31 -3.93
C GLU A 21 -16.76 7.86 -3.25
N GLN A 22 -16.83 6.60 -2.81
CA GLN A 22 -17.99 6.04 -2.08
C GLN A 22 -18.11 6.59 -0.64
N GLU A 23 -16.98 6.92 -0.01
CA GLU A 23 -16.93 7.31 1.41
C GLU A 23 -16.26 8.67 1.64
N PHE A 24 -15.65 9.25 0.60
CA PHE A 24 -14.87 10.47 0.67
C PHE A 24 -15.20 11.45 -0.45
N THR A 25 -15.04 12.75 -0.17
CA THR A 25 -15.05 13.79 -1.20
C THR A 25 -13.62 14.04 -1.68
N ILE A 26 -13.32 13.75 -2.95
CA ILE A 26 -11.97 13.97 -3.49
C ILE A 26 -11.81 15.43 -3.89
N SER A 27 -10.77 16.10 -3.36
CA SER A 27 -10.49 17.50 -3.63
C SER A 27 -9.02 17.87 -3.41
N ASP A 28 -8.46 18.70 -4.30
CA ASP A 28 -7.06 19.18 -4.21
C ASP A 28 -6.82 20.08 -2.97
N ASP A 29 -7.88 20.71 -2.45
CA ASP A 29 -7.86 21.56 -1.26
C ASP A 29 -8.01 20.78 0.06
N ALA A 30 -8.09 19.44 -0.01
CA ALA A 30 -8.38 18.63 1.16
C ALA A 30 -7.28 18.71 2.24
N PRO A 31 -7.65 18.70 3.53
CA PRO A 31 -6.71 18.75 4.65
C PRO A 31 -5.92 17.45 4.85
N SER A 32 -6.37 16.34 4.25
CA SER A 32 -5.67 15.05 4.29
C SER A 32 -5.26 14.60 2.89
N VAL A 33 -4.06 14.05 2.77
CA VAL A 33 -3.41 13.70 1.50
C VAL A 33 -2.96 12.24 1.52
N ILE A 34 -3.53 11.43 0.65
CA ILE A 34 -3.06 10.07 0.38
C ILE A 34 -1.89 10.11 -0.61
N MET A 35 -0.75 9.57 -0.20
CA MET A 35 0.46 9.49 -1.02
C MET A 35 0.48 8.21 -1.87
N ALA A 36 -0.32 8.17 -2.94
CA ALA A 36 -0.40 7.02 -3.86
C ALA A 36 0.67 7.09 -4.98
N VAL A 37 1.91 7.35 -4.60
CA VAL A 37 3.08 7.49 -5.49
C VAL A 37 4.09 6.34 -5.27
N PRO A 38 5.06 6.11 -6.17
CA PRO A 38 6.18 5.20 -5.91
C PRO A 38 7.03 5.67 -4.73
N VAL A 39 7.69 4.74 -4.02
CA VAL A 39 8.54 5.06 -2.85
C VAL A 39 9.60 6.14 -3.15
N SER A 40 10.15 6.19 -4.35
CA SER A 40 11.14 7.21 -4.76
C SER A 40 10.60 8.64 -4.78
N ALA A 41 9.29 8.84 -4.85
CA ALA A 41 8.65 10.16 -4.84
C ALA A 41 8.21 10.61 -3.44
N TYR A 42 8.22 9.71 -2.43
CA TYR A 42 7.65 9.97 -1.11
C TYR A 42 8.23 11.21 -0.43
N ASP A 43 9.55 11.35 -0.43
CA ASP A 43 10.22 12.48 0.22
C ASP A 43 9.76 13.83 -0.36
N SER A 44 9.69 13.94 -1.69
CA SER A 44 9.24 15.16 -2.38
C SER A 44 7.76 15.48 -2.15
N VAL A 45 6.91 14.46 -2.07
CA VAL A 45 5.47 14.63 -1.83
C VAL A 45 5.23 15.04 -0.38
N ALA A 46 5.90 14.39 0.57
CA ALA A 46 5.80 14.73 1.99
C ALA A 46 6.29 16.16 2.27
N ALA A 47 7.41 16.58 1.66
CA ALA A 47 7.90 17.96 1.76
C ALA A 47 6.89 18.98 1.23
N ARG A 48 6.20 18.68 0.12
CA ARG A 48 5.23 19.58 -0.52
C ARG A 48 3.95 19.78 0.32
N TYR A 49 3.55 18.76 1.08
CA TYR A 49 2.28 18.73 1.81
C TYR A 49 2.48 18.60 3.33
N SER A 50 3.63 19.06 3.85
CA SER A 50 4.03 18.89 5.25
C SER A 50 3.08 19.55 6.26
N ASP A 51 2.29 20.52 5.82
CA ASP A 51 1.26 21.24 6.57
C ASP A 51 -0.09 20.51 6.64
N ARG A 52 -0.22 19.35 5.99
CA ARG A 52 -1.45 18.54 5.92
C ARG A 52 -1.30 17.23 6.69
N HIS A 53 -2.43 16.54 6.90
CA HIS A 53 -2.41 15.15 7.35
C HIS A 53 -2.00 14.24 6.18
N LEU A 54 -0.81 13.65 6.24
CA LEU A 54 -0.31 12.71 5.25
C LEU A 54 -0.77 11.29 5.57
N ILE A 55 -1.18 10.55 4.55
CA ILE A 55 -1.55 9.13 4.66
C ILE A 55 -0.61 8.35 3.74
N ASN A 56 0.36 7.68 4.36
CA ASN A 56 1.30 6.79 3.68
C ASN A 56 0.59 5.47 3.35
N VAL A 57 0.48 5.16 2.05
CA VAL A 57 -0.14 3.94 1.51
C VAL A 57 0.85 2.98 0.82
N CYS A 58 2.15 3.21 1.01
CA CYS A 58 3.20 2.48 0.31
C CYS A 58 3.23 0.99 0.70
N SER A 59 3.64 0.13 -0.22
CA SER A 59 3.79 -1.30 0.07
C SER A 59 4.95 -1.66 1.00
N VAL A 60 5.86 -0.70 1.21
CA VAL A 60 6.94 -0.76 2.19
C VAL A 60 6.73 0.39 3.17
N GLN A 61 6.82 0.16 4.46
CA GLN A 61 6.37 1.12 5.47
C GLN A 61 7.53 1.83 6.17
N ARG A 62 8.64 1.16 6.50
CA ARG A 62 9.77 1.80 7.20
C ARG A 62 10.44 2.91 6.37
N PRO A 63 11.01 2.65 5.17
CA PRO A 63 11.64 3.70 4.37
C PRO A 63 10.67 4.82 3.97
N SER A 64 9.41 4.50 3.67
CA SER A 64 8.42 5.52 3.27
C SER A 64 7.97 6.38 4.45
N MET A 65 7.79 5.79 5.63
CA MET A 65 7.53 6.54 6.87
C MET A 65 8.72 7.40 7.26
N ASP A 66 9.94 6.85 7.22
CA ASP A 66 11.17 7.60 7.52
C ASP A 66 11.29 8.84 6.62
N MET A 67 10.94 8.72 5.33
CA MET A 67 10.90 9.86 4.40
C MET A 67 9.85 10.89 4.80
N ALA A 68 8.62 10.47 5.13
CA ALA A 68 7.56 11.39 5.51
C ALA A 68 7.83 12.11 6.85
N LEU A 69 8.31 11.36 7.85
CA LEU A 69 8.62 11.85 9.20
C LEU A 69 9.76 12.87 9.23
N ARG A 70 10.60 12.94 8.19
CA ARG A 70 11.58 14.04 8.05
C ARG A 70 10.95 15.41 7.84
N HIS A 71 9.72 15.46 7.32
CA HIS A 71 9.05 16.71 6.95
C HIS A 71 7.88 17.05 7.87
N THR A 72 7.18 16.05 8.39
CA THR A 72 6.03 16.28 9.28
C THR A 72 5.74 15.08 10.18
N ARG A 73 5.21 15.33 11.38
CA ARG A 73 4.70 14.29 12.29
C ARG A 73 3.23 13.93 12.01
N ASN A 74 2.55 14.70 11.16
CA ASN A 74 1.13 14.54 10.86
C ASN A 74 0.92 13.42 9.83
N VAL A 75 1.43 12.22 10.09
CA VAL A 75 1.42 11.11 9.13
C VAL A 75 0.80 9.85 9.71
N THR A 76 -0.17 9.28 9.01
CA THR A 76 -0.72 7.93 9.26
C THR A 76 -0.02 6.94 8.35
N GLY A 77 0.46 5.82 8.92
CA GLY A 77 1.03 4.71 8.18
C GLY A 77 0.04 3.57 8.01
N ILE A 78 -0.39 3.28 6.78
CA ILE A 78 -1.30 2.17 6.48
C ILE A 78 -0.92 1.52 5.15
N HIS A 79 -0.94 0.19 5.05
CA HIS A 79 -0.70 -0.50 3.79
C HIS A 79 -1.95 -1.26 3.34
N PRO A 80 -2.66 -0.78 2.30
CA PRO A 80 -3.72 -1.54 1.64
C PRO A 80 -3.13 -2.78 0.95
N LEU A 81 -3.49 -3.99 1.41
CA LEU A 81 -3.04 -5.27 0.83
C LEU A 81 -3.88 -5.69 -0.38
N PHE A 82 -4.39 -4.73 -1.13
CA PHE A 82 -5.34 -4.97 -2.20
C PHE A 82 -5.13 -4.01 -3.37
N GLY A 83 -5.52 -4.45 -4.56
CA GLY A 83 -5.53 -3.65 -5.76
C GLY A 83 -6.87 -3.74 -6.48
N SER A 84 -6.91 -3.27 -7.73
CA SER A 84 -8.12 -3.25 -8.56
C SER A 84 -8.74 -4.63 -8.81
N ARG A 85 -7.95 -5.71 -8.68
CA ARG A 85 -8.40 -7.10 -8.87
C ARG A 85 -8.82 -7.80 -7.57
N THR A 86 -8.66 -7.17 -6.40
CA THR A 86 -9.01 -7.80 -5.12
C THR A 86 -10.52 -7.65 -4.84
N PRO A 87 -11.25 -8.76 -4.58
CA PRO A 87 -12.66 -8.72 -4.20
C PRO A 87 -12.92 -7.88 -2.95
N ALA A 88 -14.07 -7.22 -2.87
CA ALA A 88 -14.39 -6.27 -1.79
C ALA A 88 -14.34 -6.90 -0.39
N ASP A 89 -14.84 -8.12 -0.26
CA ASP A 89 -14.85 -8.92 0.97
C ASP A 89 -13.48 -9.45 1.40
N HIS A 90 -12.46 -9.32 0.54
CA HIS A 90 -11.09 -9.76 0.80
C HIS A 90 -10.11 -8.60 1.01
N ARG A 91 -10.60 -7.35 1.07
CA ARG A 91 -9.75 -6.16 1.24
C ARG A 91 -9.30 -5.99 2.68
N ASN A 92 -8.02 -6.25 2.92
CA ASN A 92 -7.38 -6.01 4.21
C ASN A 92 -6.33 -4.91 4.09
N SER A 93 -6.14 -4.16 5.17
CA SER A 93 -5.08 -3.15 5.28
C SER A 93 -4.35 -3.31 6.60
N ILE A 94 -3.04 -3.09 6.65
CA ILE A 94 -2.28 -3.12 7.90
C ILE A 94 -1.99 -1.68 8.32
N LEU A 95 -2.43 -1.30 9.52
CA LEU A 95 -2.08 -0.02 10.12
C LEU A 95 -0.76 -0.17 10.88
N THR A 96 0.22 0.70 10.59
CA THR A 96 1.59 0.57 11.09
C THR A 96 2.03 1.75 11.95
N TYR A 97 1.36 2.90 11.82
CA TYR A 97 1.71 4.11 12.56
C TYR A 97 0.48 5.00 12.71
N THR A 98 0.26 5.52 13.91
CA THR A 98 -0.88 6.39 14.23
C THR A 98 -0.46 7.66 14.94
N LEU A 99 -1.17 8.76 14.68
CA LEU A 99 -0.86 10.07 15.26
C LEU A 99 -1.13 10.10 16.78
N ALA A 100 -2.10 9.32 17.27
CA ALA A 100 -2.41 9.22 18.70
C ALA A 100 -1.25 8.72 19.58
N ALA A 101 -0.21 8.14 19.00
CA ALA A 101 0.99 7.70 19.73
C ALA A 101 1.96 8.85 20.03
N GLU A 102 1.76 10.03 19.42
CA GLU A 102 2.69 11.16 19.48
C GLU A 102 2.16 12.29 20.36
N SER A 103 2.96 12.74 21.33
CA SER A 103 2.53 13.73 22.33
C SER A 103 2.36 15.16 21.81
N ASP A 104 2.94 15.48 20.64
CA ASP A 104 3.10 16.85 20.15
C ASP A 104 2.35 17.13 18.83
N VAL A 105 1.43 16.26 18.44
CA VAL A 105 0.61 16.44 17.24
C VAL A 105 -0.62 17.29 17.56
N GLU A 106 -0.96 18.24 16.68
CA GLU A 106 -2.16 19.06 16.87
C GLU A 106 -3.43 18.20 16.91
N PRO A 107 -4.38 18.45 17.84
CA PRO A 107 -5.61 17.66 17.97
C PRO A 107 -6.45 17.56 16.69
N SER A 108 -6.36 18.58 15.82
CA SER A 108 -7.02 18.61 14.51
C SER A 108 -6.58 17.47 13.60
N PHE A 109 -5.30 17.08 13.63
CA PHE A 109 -4.77 15.99 12.82
C PHE A 109 -5.13 14.62 13.40
N ILE A 110 -5.17 14.48 14.72
CA ILE A 110 -5.66 13.26 15.38
C ILE A 110 -7.12 13.00 14.99
N GLN A 111 -7.97 14.02 15.04
CA GLN A 111 -9.36 13.89 14.59
C GLN A 111 -9.46 13.53 13.10
N ALA A 112 -8.60 14.11 12.26
CA ALA A 112 -8.58 13.80 10.83
C ALA A 112 -8.14 12.35 10.55
N GLU A 113 -7.23 11.79 11.36
CA GLU A 113 -6.87 10.36 11.32
C GLU A 113 -8.07 9.48 11.72
N GLU A 114 -8.72 9.79 12.84
CA GLU A 114 -9.88 9.03 13.30
C GLU A 114 -11.00 9.00 12.26
N ASP A 115 -11.32 10.16 11.69
CA ASP A 115 -12.34 10.31 10.63
C ASP A 115 -11.95 9.51 9.39
N PHE A 116 -10.67 9.54 8.99
CA PHE A 116 -10.17 8.78 7.86
C PHE A 116 -10.29 7.28 8.11
N LEU A 117 -9.79 6.78 9.25
CA LEU A 117 -9.79 5.36 9.57
C LEU A 117 -11.23 4.82 9.69
N ALA A 118 -12.13 5.57 10.32
CA ALA A 118 -13.54 5.20 10.45
C ALA A 118 -14.26 5.09 9.10
N ALA A 119 -13.97 6.00 8.16
CA ALA A 119 -14.51 5.93 6.81
C ALA A 119 -13.84 4.81 5.98
N PHE A 120 -12.53 4.62 6.12
CA PHE A 120 -11.77 3.62 5.38
C PHE A 120 -12.10 2.18 5.83
N GLU A 121 -12.45 1.97 7.11
CA GLU A 121 -12.88 0.67 7.65
C GLU A 121 -14.15 0.11 6.97
N LYS A 122 -14.97 0.98 6.35
CA LYS A 122 -16.13 0.55 5.56
C LYS A 122 -15.74 -0.09 4.22
N LEU A 123 -14.52 0.18 3.74
CA LEU A 123 -14.01 -0.28 2.44
C LEU A 123 -12.97 -1.38 2.57
N SER A 124 -12.28 -1.45 3.71
CA SER A 124 -11.26 -2.45 4.01
C SER A 124 -11.22 -2.76 5.50
N ARG A 125 -11.06 -4.04 5.84
CA ARG A 125 -10.74 -4.43 7.21
C ARG A 125 -9.34 -3.93 7.59
N ILE A 126 -9.25 -3.11 8.63
CA ILE A 126 -7.97 -2.65 9.17
C ILE A 126 -7.46 -3.65 10.22
N ILE A 127 -6.26 -4.17 9.98
CA ILE A 127 -5.51 -5.05 10.87
C ILE A 127 -4.51 -4.18 11.65
N ARG A 128 -4.62 -4.21 12.97
CA ARG A 128 -3.82 -3.38 13.89
C ARG A 128 -2.72 -4.19 14.57
N ASP A 129 -3.01 -5.44 14.88
CA ASP A 129 -2.11 -6.33 15.62
C ASP A 129 -1.68 -7.53 14.78
N ASP A 130 -0.48 -8.01 15.05
CA ASP A 130 0.10 -9.22 14.49
C ASP A 130 -0.53 -10.49 15.11
N PRO A 131 -0.19 -11.70 14.62
CA PRO A 131 -0.71 -12.95 15.18
C PRO A 131 -0.39 -13.19 16.67
N ASP A 132 0.62 -12.52 17.21
CA ASP A 132 1.01 -12.59 18.63
C ASP A 132 0.30 -11.51 19.48
N GLY A 133 -0.59 -10.72 18.87
CA GLY A 133 -1.34 -9.64 19.53
C GLY A 133 -0.54 -8.36 19.74
N LYS A 134 0.60 -8.19 19.07
CA LYS A 134 1.39 -6.94 19.14
C LYS A 134 1.01 -6.02 18.00
N SER A 135 0.87 -4.73 18.31
CA SER A 135 0.57 -3.74 17.28
C SER A 135 1.66 -3.70 16.21
N PHE A 136 1.24 -3.59 14.96
CA PHE A 136 2.15 -3.43 13.85
C PHE A 136 2.90 -2.09 13.96
N THR A 137 4.18 -2.15 13.62
CA THR A 137 5.06 -0.99 13.45
C THR A 137 5.54 -1.00 12.00
N PRO A 138 6.13 0.10 11.48
CA PRO A 138 6.72 0.08 10.15
C PRO A 138 7.77 -1.03 9.99
N ASP A 139 8.54 -1.32 11.05
CA ASP A 139 9.56 -2.37 11.05
C ASP A 139 8.97 -3.79 11.03
N SER A 140 8.03 -4.09 11.94
CA SER A 140 7.41 -5.42 12.00
C SER A 140 6.58 -5.72 10.76
N HIS A 141 5.93 -4.70 10.19
CA HIS A 141 5.29 -4.80 8.89
C HIS A 141 6.28 -5.19 7.78
N ASP A 142 7.41 -4.48 7.66
CA ASP A 142 8.34 -4.75 6.57
C ASP A 142 9.02 -6.12 6.71
N ARG A 143 9.27 -6.60 7.93
CA ARG A 143 9.70 -7.98 8.18
C ARG A 143 8.69 -9.02 7.72
N LEU A 144 7.40 -8.74 7.88
CA LEU A 144 6.32 -9.58 7.37
C LEU A 144 6.28 -9.55 5.83
N MET A 145 6.31 -8.35 5.23
CA MET A 145 6.27 -8.17 3.78
C MET A 145 7.50 -8.73 3.06
N ALA A 146 8.65 -8.80 3.72
CA ALA A 146 9.83 -9.48 3.17
C ALA A 146 9.59 -10.99 2.97
N LYS A 147 8.85 -11.62 3.90
CA LYS A 147 8.49 -13.04 3.81
C LYS A 147 7.35 -13.31 2.82
N THR A 148 6.59 -12.30 2.44
CA THR A 148 5.41 -12.44 1.56
C THR A 148 5.61 -11.71 0.23
N HIS A 149 5.48 -10.39 0.18
CA HIS A 149 5.58 -9.60 -1.05
C HIS A 149 6.94 -9.73 -1.75
N VAL A 150 8.04 -9.55 -1.03
CA VAL A 150 9.38 -9.64 -1.63
C VAL A 150 9.62 -11.06 -2.14
N ALA A 151 9.36 -12.06 -1.30
CA ALA A 151 9.47 -13.47 -1.68
C ALA A 151 8.62 -13.80 -2.92
N ALA A 152 7.39 -13.30 -3.01
CA ALA A 152 6.51 -13.49 -4.16
C ALA A 152 7.08 -12.87 -5.45
N VAL A 153 7.61 -11.65 -5.39
CA VAL A 153 8.24 -10.98 -6.54
C VAL A 153 9.47 -11.75 -7.02
N LEU A 154 10.33 -12.21 -6.11
CA LEU A 154 11.50 -12.99 -6.44
C LEU A 154 11.14 -14.36 -7.05
N ALA A 155 10.18 -15.05 -6.44
CA ALA A 155 9.69 -16.33 -6.92
C ALA A 155 9.10 -16.19 -8.33
N ALA A 156 8.29 -15.17 -8.59
CA ALA A 156 7.73 -14.93 -9.91
C ALA A 156 8.80 -14.65 -10.96
N LYS A 157 9.83 -13.85 -10.64
CA LYS A 157 10.98 -13.61 -11.54
C LYS A 157 11.72 -14.90 -11.90
N GLN A 158 11.87 -15.82 -10.94
CA GLN A 158 12.49 -17.12 -11.20
C GLN A 158 11.57 -18.04 -12.02
N MET A 159 10.28 -18.09 -11.69
CA MET A 159 9.28 -18.90 -12.38
C MET A 159 9.08 -18.46 -13.84
N LYS A 160 9.20 -17.16 -14.12
CA LYS A 160 9.06 -16.57 -15.45
C LYS A 160 9.95 -17.25 -16.48
N VAL A 161 11.18 -17.61 -16.12
CA VAL A 161 12.12 -18.33 -17.01
C VAL A 161 11.54 -19.67 -17.50
N PHE A 162 10.80 -20.39 -16.66
CA PHE A 162 10.18 -21.66 -17.03
C PHE A 162 8.87 -21.45 -17.80
N VAL A 163 8.10 -20.44 -17.40
CA VAL A 163 6.83 -20.08 -18.05
C VAL A 163 7.05 -19.66 -19.51
N GLU A 164 8.05 -18.81 -19.77
CA GLU A 164 8.38 -18.32 -21.11
C GLU A 164 8.85 -19.46 -22.04
N ARG A 165 9.60 -20.44 -21.52
CA ARG A 165 10.03 -21.60 -22.31
C ARG A 165 8.86 -22.47 -22.79
N ALA A 166 7.75 -22.43 -22.08
CA ALA A 166 6.56 -23.20 -22.40
C ALA A 166 5.48 -22.35 -23.07
N GLU A 167 5.68 -21.06 -23.33
CA GLU A 167 4.63 -20.10 -23.73
C GLU A 167 3.79 -20.57 -24.93
N ASN A 168 4.41 -21.26 -25.88
CA ASN A 168 3.76 -21.80 -27.07
C ASN A 168 2.90 -23.05 -26.82
N ILE A 169 2.92 -23.63 -25.61
CA ILE A 169 2.09 -24.77 -25.25
C ILE A 169 0.71 -24.27 -24.81
N PRO A 170 -0.38 -24.69 -25.49
CA PRO A 170 -1.76 -24.35 -25.10
C PRO A 170 -2.13 -24.88 -23.71
N ASP A 171 -2.99 -24.15 -23.01
CA ASP A 171 -3.33 -24.43 -21.61
C ASP A 171 -3.98 -25.81 -21.40
N GLU A 172 -4.69 -26.37 -22.39
CA GLU A 172 -5.31 -27.69 -22.31
C GLU A 172 -4.30 -28.84 -22.19
N PHE A 173 -3.04 -28.61 -22.58
CA PHE A 173 -1.95 -29.58 -22.46
C PHE A 173 -1.13 -29.40 -21.18
N LEU A 174 -1.46 -28.40 -20.35
CA LEU A 174 -0.68 -28.07 -19.16
C LEU A 174 -1.34 -28.60 -17.88
N PRO A 175 -0.53 -29.16 -16.96
CA PRO A 175 -1.04 -29.53 -15.66
C PRO A 175 -1.53 -28.28 -14.91
N ASN A 176 -2.54 -28.45 -14.06
CA ASN A 176 -3.16 -27.34 -13.32
C ASN A 176 -2.14 -26.51 -12.51
N SER A 177 -1.15 -27.17 -11.90
CA SER A 177 -0.07 -26.50 -11.18
C SER A 177 0.74 -25.53 -12.05
N PHE A 178 0.99 -25.88 -13.31
CA PHE A 178 1.70 -25.01 -14.24
C PHE A 178 0.81 -23.85 -14.72
N ARG A 179 -0.50 -24.09 -14.92
CA ARG A 179 -1.46 -23.01 -15.20
C ARG A 179 -1.52 -21.98 -14.07
N LEU A 180 -1.59 -22.43 -12.81
CA LEU A 180 -1.52 -21.55 -11.64
C LEU A 180 -0.19 -20.77 -11.58
N MET A 181 0.92 -21.42 -11.93
CA MET A 181 2.23 -20.75 -12.00
C MET A 181 2.27 -19.67 -13.09
N ARG A 182 1.70 -19.93 -14.27
CA ARG A 182 1.54 -18.95 -15.35
C ARG A 182 0.71 -17.75 -14.90
N GLU A 183 -0.45 -18.01 -14.29
CA GLU A 183 -1.33 -16.97 -13.76
C GLU A 183 -0.64 -16.12 -12.69
N PHE A 184 0.14 -16.75 -11.82
CA PHE A 184 0.94 -16.06 -10.82
C PHE A 184 2.00 -15.15 -11.45
N VAL A 185 2.80 -15.66 -12.40
CA VAL A 185 3.80 -14.86 -13.14
C VAL A 185 3.12 -13.69 -13.86
N LYS A 186 2.02 -13.94 -14.57
CA LYS A 186 1.25 -12.90 -15.28
C LYS A 186 0.75 -11.82 -14.33
N THR A 187 0.26 -12.20 -13.16
CA THR A 187 -0.20 -11.25 -12.14
C THR A 187 0.92 -10.32 -11.67
N LEU A 188 2.15 -10.86 -11.55
CA LEU A 188 3.32 -10.09 -11.14
C LEU A 188 3.89 -9.22 -12.28
N ASP A 189 3.85 -9.71 -13.52
CA ASP A 189 4.24 -8.93 -14.71
C ASP A 189 3.28 -7.77 -15.00
N ASP A 190 1.99 -7.94 -14.69
CA ASP A 190 0.98 -6.88 -14.78
C ASP A 190 1.16 -5.80 -13.69
N MET A 191 2.04 -6.00 -12.69
CA MET A 191 2.26 -4.99 -11.66
C MET A 191 3.00 -3.77 -12.24
N PRO A 192 2.56 -2.55 -11.90
CA PRO A 192 3.28 -1.33 -12.28
C PRO A 192 4.72 -1.35 -11.76
N GLN A 193 5.64 -0.82 -12.55
CA GLN A 193 7.05 -0.75 -12.18
C GLN A 193 7.28 -0.05 -10.83
N GLY A 194 6.54 1.04 -10.55
CA GLY A 194 6.63 1.74 -9.26
C GLY A 194 6.17 0.91 -8.06
N THR A 195 5.25 -0.05 -8.25
CA THR A 195 4.85 -1.01 -7.20
C THR A 195 5.97 -2.01 -6.94
N ILE A 196 6.58 -2.57 -8.00
CA ILE A 196 7.73 -3.47 -7.89
C ILE A 196 8.89 -2.75 -7.18
N GLU A 197 9.22 -1.53 -7.63
CA GLU A 197 10.25 -0.69 -7.00
C GLU A 197 10.00 -0.51 -5.50
N SER A 198 8.76 -0.20 -5.11
CA SER A 198 8.38 -0.01 -3.71
C SER A 198 8.51 -1.30 -2.90
N ILE A 199 8.10 -2.45 -3.43
CA ILE A 199 8.27 -3.76 -2.76
C ILE A 199 9.76 -4.08 -2.59
N MET A 200 10.57 -3.86 -3.63
CA MET A 200 12.00 -4.18 -3.62
C MET A 200 12.84 -3.20 -2.77
N ALA A 201 12.26 -2.06 -2.34
CA ALA A 201 12.89 -1.13 -1.40
C ALA A 201 12.80 -1.58 0.07
N ASN A 202 12.21 -2.75 0.34
CA ASN A 202 12.14 -3.33 1.68
C ASN A 202 13.56 -3.63 2.23
N PRO A 203 13.90 -3.17 3.46
CA PRO A 203 15.26 -3.29 4.01
C PRO A 203 15.65 -4.72 4.42
N TYR A 204 14.71 -5.67 4.36
CA TYR A 204 14.93 -7.08 4.68
C TYR A 204 15.05 -7.97 3.43
N PHE A 205 15.13 -7.37 2.24
CA PHE A 205 15.46 -8.03 0.97
C PHE A 205 16.97 -8.21 0.80
#